data_AF-A0A8B8F3K5-F1
#
_entry.id   AF-A0A8B8F3K5-F1
#
_cell.length_a   1.000
_cell.length_b   1.000
_cell.length_c   1.000
_cell.angle_alpha   90.00
_cell.angle_beta   90.00
_cell.angle_gamma   90.00
#
_symmetry.space_group_name_H-M   'P 1'
#
loop_
_entity.id
_entity.type
_entity.pdbx_description
1 polymer ?
#
loop_
_entity_poly.entity_id
_entity_poly.type
_entity_poly.pdbx_seq_one_letter_code
_entity_poly.pdbx_strand_id
1 'polypeptide(L)'
;MAVRLAHTCRKVIAVDKDPVKIVMVRQRAAELEVAHRIEFRVGDSFEALSKVKADAVITSPPWAALAWYPNRRFSTEDLCSRQKGGLAGVLKIAGEIAPLVVPHVPKTIHMSQTVEVSREQGFGHVEIEHVSVEEWKNSSNAVLYIQRSCEGGELVEPTVSEVVLDPKSVLPQRSYA
;
A
#
# COMPACT_ATOMS: atom_id res chain seq x y z
N MET A 1 8.65 -3.03 0.44
CA MET A 1 7.67 -3.24 1.53
C MET A 1 7.79 -4.63 2.17
N ALA A 2 7.68 -5.74 1.44
CA ALA A 2 7.65 -7.10 1.99
C ALA A 2 8.78 -7.45 2.98
N VAL A 3 10.03 -7.14 2.64
CA VAL A 3 11.20 -7.42 3.51
C VAL A 3 11.11 -6.68 4.85
N ARG A 4 10.72 -5.40 4.83
CA ARG A 4 10.57 -4.60 6.06
C ARG A 4 9.47 -5.17 6.95
N LEU A 5 8.36 -5.58 6.36
CA LEU A 5 7.25 -6.21 7.08
C LEU A 5 7.67 -7.55 7.68
N ALA A 6 8.54 -8.32 7.03
CA ALA A 6 8.98 -9.61 7.56
C ALA A 6 9.79 -9.50 8.87
N HIS A 7 10.36 -8.33 9.18
CA HIS A 7 10.99 -8.11 10.48
C HIS A 7 9.98 -7.98 11.64
N THR A 8 8.77 -7.49 11.38
CA THR A 8 7.77 -7.18 12.41
C THR A 8 6.58 -8.14 12.39
N CYS A 9 6.19 -8.65 11.22
CA CYS A 9 5.06 -9.55 11.02
C CYS A 9 5.49 -11.02 11.16
N ARG A 10 4.55 -11.87 11.61
CA ARG A 10 4.77 -13.32 11.73
C ARG A 10 4.92 -14.01 10.38
N LYS A 11 4.12 -13.60 9.39
CA LYS A 11 4.12 -14.14 8.02
C LYS A 11 3.74 -13.03 7.04
N VAL A 12 4.39 -13.01 5.88
CA VAL A 12 4.11 -12.09 4.77
C VAL A 12 3.85 -12.91 3.52
N ILE A 13 2.86 -12.53 2.71
CA ILE A 13 2.63 -13.09 1.37
C ILE A 13 2.99 -11.99 0.37
N ALA A 14 4.09 -12.17 -0.36
CA ALA A 14 4.55 -11.24 -1.39
C ALA A 14 4.08 -11.71 -2.76
N VAL A 15 3.27 -10.91 -3.44
CA VAL A 15 2.74 -11.18 -4.78
C VAL A 15 3.13 -10.07 -5.74
N ASP A 16 3.67 -10.44 -6.90
CA ASP A 16 3.88 -9.52 -8.01
C ASP A 16 3.70 -10.28 -9.34
N LYS A 17 3.20 -9.59 -10.36
CA LYS A 17 3.05 -10.16 -11.71
C LYS A 17 4.41 -10.33 -12.39
N ASP A 18 5.37 -9.49 -12.05
CA ASP A 18 6.73 -9.54 -12.58
C ASP A 18 7.58 -10.55 -11.78
N PRO A 19 7.97 -11.69 -12.39
CA PRO A 19 8.81 -12.68 -11.71
C PRO A 19 10.18 -12.12 -11.29
N VAL A 20 10.71 -11.12 -12.01
CA VAL A 20 12.01 -10.51 -11.69
C VAL A 20 11.94 -9.79 -10.34
N LYS A 21 10.83 -9.07 -10.07
CA LYS A 21 10.63 -8.41 -8.77
C LYS A 21 10.55 -9.42 -7.63
N ILE A 22 9.89 -10.57 -7.83
CA ILE A 22 9.85 -11.63 -6.82
C ILE A 22 11.25 -12.19 -6.54
N VAL A 23 12.06 -12.41 -7.57
CA VAL A 23 13.47 -12.85 -7.40
C VAL A 23 14.27 -11.81 -6.60
N MET A 24 14.15 -10.52 -6.94
CA MET A 24 14.83 -9.45 -6.21
C MET A 24 14.42 -9.39 -4.73
N VAL A 25 13.12 -9.48 -4.42
CA VAL A 25 12.65 -9.50 -3.03
C VAL A 25 13.16 -10.74 -2.29
N ARG A 26 13.20 -11.91 -2.94
CA ARG A 26 13.71 -13.14 -2.35
C ARG A 26 15.20 -13.03 -2.00
N GLN A 27 16.02 -12.49 -2.90
CA GLN A 27 17.44 -12.25 -2.65
C GLN A 27 17.64 -11.31 -1.45
N ARG A 28 16.92 -10.17 -1.43
CA ARG A 28 16.99 -9.21 -0.30
C ARG A 28 16.51 -9.81 1.02
N ALA A 29 15.48 -10.64 0.99
CA ALA A 29 14.99 -11.33 2.18
C ALA A 29 15.98 -12.38 2.70
N ALA A 30 16.75 -13.01 1.81
CA ALA A 30 17.79 -13.97 2.19
C ALA A 30 19.00 -13.25 2.82
N GLU A 31 19.45 -12.14 2.23
CA GLU A 31 20.53 -11.29 2.78
C GLU A 31 20.20 -10.79 4.19
N LEU A 32 18.93 -10.51 4.46
CA LEU A 32 18.44 -10.00 5.74
C LEU A 32 17.84 -11.09 6.65
N GLU A 33 18.03 -12.36 6.28
CA GLU A 33 17.64 -13.55 7.05
C GLU A 33 16.13 -13.66 7.37
N VAL A 34 15.27 -12.93 6.67
CA VAL A 34 13.81 -12.92 6.86
C VAL A 34 13.05 -13.71 5.80
N ALA A 35 13.74 -14.33 4.82
CA ALA A 35 13.12 -15.08 3.74
C ALA A 35 12.15 -16.18 4.22
N HIS A 36 12.45 -16.82 5.35
CA HIS A 36 11.62 -17.86 5.96
C HIS A 36 10.23 -17.37 6.43
N ARG A 37 10.04 -16.05 6.58
CA ARG A 37 8.76 -15.43 6.96
C ARG A 37 7.93 -14.98 5.77
N ILE A 38 8.46 -15.10 4.54
CA ILE A 38 7.82 -14.59 3.32
C ILE A 38 7.45 -15.75 2.42
N GLU A 39 6.16 -15.83 2.08
CA GLU A 39 5.66 -16.67 1.00
C GLU A 39 5.67 -15.87 -0.31
N PHE A 40 6.39 -16.35 -1.32
CA PHE A 40 6.56 -15.66 -2.59
C PHE A 40 5.64 -16.26 -3.65
N ARG A 41 4.79 -15.44 -4.29
CA ARG A 41 3.92 -15.84 -5.40
C ARG A 41 4.14 -14.94 -6.61
N VAL A 42 4.29 -15.53 -7.79
CA VAL A 42 4.29 -14.80 -9.06
C VAL A 42 2.90 -14.91 -9.66
N GLY A 43 2.29 -13.79 -10.04
CA GLY A 43 0.99 -13.78 -10.69
C GLY A 43 0.24 -12.47 -10.56
N ASP A 44 -0.93 -12.41 -11.19
CA ASP A 44 -1.85 -11.29 -11.00
C ASP A 44 -2.44 -11.36 -9.59
N SER A 45 -2.25 -10.30 -8.80
CA SER A 45 -2.68 -10.26 -7.39
C SER A 45 -4.19 -10.49 -7.22
N PHE A 46 -4.99 -10.14 -8.22
CA PHE A 46 -6.45 -10.33 -8.19
C PHE A 46 -6.78 -11.82 -8.18
N GLU A 47 -6.03 -12.64 -8.92
CA GLU A 47 -6.24 -14.09 -9.01
C GLU A 47 -5.47 -14.85 -7.92
N ALA A 48 -4.21 -14.49 -7.71
CA ALA A 48 -3.29 -15.16 -6.81
C ALA A 48 -3.69 -15.05 -5.32
N LEU A 49 -4.57 -14.11 -4.99
CA LEU A 49 -5.07 -13.87 -3.63
C LEU A 49 -6.55 -14.23 -3.44
N SER A 50 -7.25 -14.75 -4.45
CA SER A 50 -8.70 -15.03 -4.46
C SER A 50 -9.25 -15.92 -3.32
N LYS A 51 -8.37 -16.59 -2.55
CA LYS A 51 -8.74 -17.44 -1.39
C LYS A 51 -7.88 -17.16 -0.16
N VAL A 52 -7.12 -16.07 -0.16
CA VAL A 52 -6.24 -15.71 0.95
C VAL A 52 -7.04 -14.91 1.98
N LYS A 53 -6.80 -15.19 3.27
CA LYS A 53 -7.21 -14.34 4.38
C LYS A 53 -5.96 -13.85 5.10
N ALA A 54 -5.94 -12.58 5.46
CA ALA A 54 -4.84 -11.95 6.16
C ALA A 54 -5.36 -10.90 7.16
N ASP A 55 -4.50 -10.52 8.10
CA ASP A 55 -4.82 -9.46 9.06
C ASP A 55 -4.78 -8.07 8.41
N ALA A 56 -3.89 -7.89 7.42
CA ALA A 56 -3.73 -6.64 6.69
C ALA A 56 -3.34 -6.89 5.23
N VAL A 57 -3.77 -6.00 4.34
CA VAL A 57 -3.29 -5.87 2.97
C VAL A 57 -2.53 -4.56 2.84
N ILE A 58 -1.28 -4.62 2.40
CA ILE A 58 -0.48 -3.45 2.08
C ILE A 58 -0.16 -3.53 0.60
N THR A 59 -0.55 -2.51 -0.16
CA THR A 59 -0.46 -2.54 -1.62
C THR A 59 0.10 -1.24 -2.18
N SER A 60 0.97 -1.34 -3.18
CA SER A 60 1.46 -0.21 -3.96
C SER A 60 0.98 -0.40 -5.41
N PRO A 61 -0.30 -0.10 -5.72
CA PRO A 61 -0.82 -0.28 -7.06
C PRO A 61 0.02 0.54 -8.05
N PRO A 62 0.21 0.08 -9.29
CA PRO A 62 0.99 0.83 -10.26
C PRO A 62 0.37 2.21 -10.47
N TRP A 63 1.19 3.23 -10.25
CA TRP A 63 0.82 4.61 -10.54
C TRP A 63 1.12 4.85 -12.02
N ALA A 64 0.16 5.40 -12.77
CA ALA A 64 0.45 5.81 -14.15
C ALA A 64 1.66 6.75 -14.17
N ALA A 65 2.49 6.70 -15.23
CA ALA A 65 3.67 7.57 -15.40
C ALA A 65 3.35 9.08 -15.34
N LEU A 66 2.07 9.43 -15.37
CA LEU A 66 1.59 10.78 -15.11
C LEU A 66 1.92 11.27 -13.68
N ALA A 67 2.26 10.38 -12.74
CA ALA A 67 2.52 10.68 -11.32
C ALA A 67 3.81 11.47 -11.10
N TRP A 68 4.68 11.47 -12.11
CA TRP A 68 5.94 12.20 -12.12
C TRP A 68 5.76 13.68 -12.54
N TYR A 69 4.57 14.08 -13.00
CA TYR A 69 4.30 15.47 -13.37
C TYR A 69 3.74 16.26 -12.18
N PRO A 70 4.48 17.27 -11.66
CA PRO A 70 4.17 17.95 -10.41
C PRO A 70 2.85 18.74 -10.41
N ASN A 71 2.35 19.12 -11.59
CA ASN A 71 1.17 19.98 -11.73
C ASN A 71 -0.14 19.22 -11.98
N ARG A 72 -0.14 17.89 -11.95
CA ARG A 72 -1.32 17.08 -12.23
C ARG A 72 -1.82 16.38 -10.97
N ARG A 73 -3.03 16.74 -10.53
CA ARG A 73 -3.72 16.00 -9.46
C ARG A 73 -4.13 14.62 -9.99
N PHE A 74 -3.87 13.59 -9.20
CA PHE A 74 -4.17 12.21 -9.53
C PHE A 74 -5.60 11.85 -9.14
N SER A 75 -6.40 11.42 -10.12
CA SER A 75 -7.72 10.84 -9.83
C SER A 75 -7.55 9.45 -9.22
N THR A 76 -8.49 9.05 -8.38
CA THR A 76 -8.58 7.67 -7.88
C THR A 76 -8.75 6.65 -9.00
N GLU A 77 -9.29 7.06 -10.15
CA GLU A 77 -9.42 6.22 -11.36
C GLU A 77 -8.07 5.94 -12.05
N ASP A 78 -7.06 6.78 -11.82
CA ASP A 78 -5.73 6.65 -12.45
C ASP A 78 -4.79 5.72 -11.65
N LEU A 79 -5.24 5.22 -10.49
CA LEU A 79 -4.54 4.27 -9.62
C LEU A 79 -4.87 2.83 -10.00
N CYS A 80 -3.90 2.07 -10.53
CA CYS A 80 -4.22 0.89 -11.32
C CYS A 80 -4.99 1.28 -12.60
N SER A 81 -4.90 0.51 -13.68
CA SER A 81 -5.54 0.92 -14.94
C SER A 81 -7.05 1.13 -14.73
N ARG A 82 -7.66 2.11 -15.43
CA ARG A 82 -9.12 2.35 -15.38
C ARG A 82 -9.94 1.09 -15.70
N GLN A 83 -9.40 0.23 -16.57
CA GLN A 83 -9.99 -1.07 -16.91
C GLN A 83 -10.08 -2.03 -15.72
N LYS A 84 -9.25 -1.85 -14.69
CA LYS A 84 -9.26 -2.62 -13.44
C LYS A 84 -10.01 -1.89 -12.31
N GLY A 85 -10.74 -0.82 -12.61
CA GLY A 85 -11.59 -0.11 -11.64
C GLY A 85 -10.87 0.88 -10.74
N GLY A 86 -9.63 1.29 -11.08
CA GLY A 86 -8.91 2.29 -10.31
C GLY A 86 -8.62 1.85 -8.86
N LEU A 87 -8.57 2.82 -7.94
CA LEU A 87 -8.48 2.57 -6.51
C LEU A 87 -9.65 1.72 -6.00
N ALA A 88 -10.87 1.95 -6.48
CA ALA A 88 -12.06 1.22 -6.05
C ALA A 88 -11.91 -0.30 -6.27
N GLY A 89 -11.42 -0.70 -7.45
CA GLY A 89 -11.17 -2.12 -7.76
C GLY A 89 -10.10 -2.75 -6.87
N VAL A 90 -9.05 -2.00 -6.53
CA VAL A 90 -8.01 -2.44 -5.59
C VAL A 90 -8.60 -2.64 -4.18
N LEU A 91 -9.38 -1.67 -3.71
CA LEU A 91 -9.99 -1.70 -2.38
C LEU A 91 -11.02 -2.80 -2.22
N LYS A 92 -11.83 -3.06 -3.25
CA LYS A 92 -12.82 -4.14 -3.25
C LYS A 92 -12.19 -5.48 -2.91
N ILE A 93 -11.12 -5.84 -3.61
CA ILE A 93 -10.46 -7.15 -3.43
C ILE A 93 -9.63 -7.18 -2.16
N ALA A 94 -8.94 -6.08 -1.84
CA ALA A 94 -8.19 -5.99 -0.60
C ALA A 94 -9.09 -6.16 0.62
N GLY A 95 -10.30 -5.59 0.59
CA GLY A 95 -11.30 -5.72 1.65
C GLY A 95 -11.88 -7.13 1.78
N GLU A 96 -11.90 -7.92 0.70
CA GLU A 96 -12.24 -9.35 0.76
C GLU A 96 -11.15 -10.17 1.47
N ILE A 97 -9.89 -9.73 1.43
CA ILE A 97 -8.74 -10.44 1.99
C ILE A 97 -8.50 -10.08 3.46
N ALA A 98 -8.60 -8.80 3.82
CA ALA A 98 -8.24 -8.30 5.14
C ALA A 98 -9.12 -7.15 5.61
N PRO A 99 -9.33 -7.00 6.93
CA PRO A 99 -10.06 -5.87 7.51
C PRO A 99 -9.27 -4.55 7.51
N LEU A 100 -7.93 -4.62 7.47
CA LEU A 100 -7.04 -3.47 7.36
C LEU A 100 -6.42 -3.44 5.96
N VAL A 101 -6.57 -2.32 5.26
CA VAL A 101 -6.01 -2.12 3.92
C VAL A 101 -5.22 -0.83 3.88
N VAL A 102 -3.97 -0.88 3.40
CA VAL A 102 -3.07 0.27 3.33
C VAL A 102 -2.55 0.43 1.90
N PRO A 103 -3.27 1.15 1.02
CA PRO A 103 -2.73 1.55 -0.28
C PRO A 103 -1.68 2.66 -0.13
N HIS A 104 -0.50 2.40 -0.68
CA HIS A 104 0.55 3.38 -0.92
C HIS A 104 0.26 4.12 -2.24
N VAL A 105 0.13 5.43 -2.16
CA VAL A 105 -0.39 6.28 -3.25
C VAL A 105 0.51 7.50 -3.51
N PRO A 106 0.44 8.10 -4.72
CA PRO A 106 1.22 9.29 -5.05
C PRO A 106 0.89 10.46 -4.12
N LYS A 107 1.87 11.33 -3.88
CA LYS A 107 1.67 12.57 -3.11
C LYS A 107 0.63 13.52 -3.70
N THR A 108 0.38 13.43 -5.01
CA THR A 108 -0.54 14.29 -5.77
C THR A 108 -1.96 13.72 -5.89
N ILE A 109 -2.26 12.57 -5.26
CA ILE A 109 -3.59 11.98 -5.27
C ILE A 109 -4.63 12.94 -4.68
N HIS A 110 -5.83 12.95 -5.27
CA HIS A 110 -6.94 13.74 -4.77
C HIS A 110 -7.51 13.11 -3.49
N MET A 111 -7.05 13.58 -2.33
CA MET A 111 -7.41 13.04 -1.01
C MET A 111 -8.92 12.88 -0.80
N SER A 112 -9.74 13.87 -1.15
CA SER A 112 -11.19 13.77 -0.93
C SER A 112 -11.81 12.63 -1.76
N GLN A 113 -11.31 12.41 -2.99
CA GLN A 113 -11.76 11.28 -3.82
C GLN A 113 -11.28 9.96 -3.21
N THR A 114 -10.06 9.92 -2.68
CA THR A 114 -9.54 8.74 -1.97
C THR A 114 -10.45 8.36 -0.81
N VAL A 115 -10.84 9.33 0.01
CA VAL A 115 -11.73 9.11 1.16
C VAL A 115 -13.13 8.68 0.70
N GLU A 116 -13.70 9.34 -0.30
CA GLU A 116 -15.01 9.02 -0.87
C GLU A 116 -15.05 7.59 -1.41
N VAL A 117 -14.12 7.23 -2.29
CA VAL A 117 -14.00 5.88 -2.85
C VAL A 117 -13.78 4.84 -1.74
N SER A 118 -12.99 5.16 -0.71
CA SER A 118 -12.78 4.24 0.41
C SER A 118 -14.07 3.96 1.16
N ARG A 119 -14.88 5.00 1.42
CA ARG A 119 -16.19 4.84 2.08
C ARG A 119 -17.17 4.06 1.21
N GLU A 120 -17.22 4.33 -0.09
CA GLU A 120 -18.06 3.58 -1.04
C GLU A 120 -17.70 2.08 -1.09
N GLN A 121 -16.43 1.73 -0.86
CA GLN A 121 -15.97 0.34 -0.76
C GLN A 121 -16.14 -0.27 0.64
N GLY A 122 -16.81 0.42 1.57
CA GLY A 122 -17.16 -0.12 2.89
C GLY A 122 -16.11 0.08 3.98
N PHE A 123 -15.12 0.95 3.77
CA PHE A 123 -14.17 1.34 4.83
C PHE A 123 -14.77 2.46 5.67
N GLY A 124 -15.11 2.15 6.92
CA GLY A 124 -15.75 3.10 7.84
C GLY A 124 -14.77 4.10 8.46
N HIS A 125 -13.48 3.75 8.50
CA HIS A 125 -12.43 4.62 9.02
C HIS A 125 -11.28 4.74 8.02
N VAL A 126 -10.86 5.98 7.77
CA VAL A 126 -9.86 6.35 6.77
C VAL A 126 -8.91 7.36 7.40
N GLU A 127 -7.65 6.97 7.56
CA GLU A 127 -6.55 7.87 7.95
C GLU A 127 -5.63 8.06 6.75
N ILE A 128 -5.05 9.25 6.62
CA ILE A 128 -4.04 9.53 5.59
C ILE A 128 -2.73 9.89 6.29
N GLU A 129 -1.68 9.14 5.95
CA GLU A 129 -0.33 9.33 6.44
C GLU A 129 0.56 9.82 5.30
N HIS A 130 1.33 10.89 5.55
CA HIS A 130 2.29 11.41 4.59
C HIS A 130 3.67 10.83 4.78
N VAL A 131 4.25 10.35 3.68
CA VAL A 131 5.60 9.79 3.65
C VAL A 131 6.53 10.82 3.02
N SER A 132 7.38 11.39 3.86
CA SER A 132 8.41 12.35 3.46
C SER A 132 9.80 11.69 3.44
N VAL A 133 10.65 12.10 2.49
CA VAL A 133 12.05 11.69 2.38
C VAL A 133 12.88 12.97 2.30
N GLU A 134 13.87 13.13 3.18
CA GLU A 134 14.69 14.34 3.27
C GLU A 134 13.86 15.64 3.38
N GLU A 135 12.81 15.62 4.21
CA GLU A 135 11.83 16.73 4.40
C GLU A 135 10.94 17.02 3.18
N TRP A 136 11.13 16.33 2.05
CA TRP A 136 10.25 16.45 0.88
C TRP A 136 9.15 15.40 0.92
N LYS A 137 7.89 15.85 0.81
CA LYS A 137 6.77 14.93 0.61
C LYS A 137 7.00 14.09 -0.64
N ASN A 138 7.08 12.79 -0.46
CA ASN A 138 7.37 11.82 -1.52
C ASN A 138 6.09 11.09 -1.94
N SER A 139 5.33 10.58 -0.97
CA SER A 139 4.12 9.79 -1.20
C SER A 139 3.16 9.88 -0.02
N SER A 140 2.01 9.20 -0.08
CA SER A 140 1.12 9.04 1.07
C SER A 140 0.71 7.58 1.21
N ASN A 141 0.48 7.12 2.44
CA ASN A 141 -0.28 5.91 2.71
C ASN A 141 -1.71 6.33 3.06
N ALA A 142 -2.72 5.71 2.47
CA ALA A 142 -4.06 5.75 3.06
C ALA A 142 -4.22 4.50 3.93
N VAL A 143 -4.52 4.65 5.21
CA VAL A 143 -4.74 3.57 6.16
C VAL A 143 -6.25 3.41 6.33
N LEU A 144 -6.78 2.28 5.88
CA LEU A 144 -8.21 2.06 5.73
C LEU A 144 -8.64 0.86 6.59
N TYR A 145 -9.64 1.07 7.43
CA TYR A 145 -10.23 0.02 8.25
C TYR A 145 -11.67 -0.25 7.84
N ILE A 146 -11.98 -1.53 7.63
CA ILE A 146 -13.36 -1.98 7.51
C ILE A 146 -13.99 -1.89 8.89
N GLN A 147 -14.94 -0.97 9.06
CA GLN A 147 -15.78 -0.94 10.24
C GLN A 147 -16.90 -1.93 10.01
N ARG A 148 -16.76 -3.14 10.54
CA ARG A 148 -17.92 -4.04 10.64
C ARG A 148 -18.91 -3.36 11.59
N SER A 149 -20.15 -3.22 11.18
CA SER A 149 -21.21 -2.65 12.00
C SER A 149 -21.26 -3.39 13.34
N CYS A 150 -20.69 -2.78 14.39
CA CYS A 150 -21.15 -3.02 15.74
C CYS A 150 -22.35 -2.09 15.92
N GLU A 151 -23.48 -2.64 16.35
CA GLU A 151 -24.65 -1.84 16.72
C GLU A 151 -24.22 -0.81 17.79
N GLY A 152 -24.33 0.48 17.44
CA GLY A 152 -24.03 1.61 18.33
C GLY A 152 -22.57 2.05 18.32
N GLY A 153 -22.26 3.12 17.58
CA GLY A 153 -20.95 3.78 17.69
C GLY A 153 -20.80 4.93 16.71
N GLU A 154 -20.57 6.11 17.27
CA GLU A 154 -20.44 7.45 16.68
C GLU A 154 -19.46 7.52 15.48
N LEU A 155 -19.79 8.36 14.50
CA LEU A 155 -18.92 8.67 13.37
C LEU A 155 -17.69 9.45 13.87
N VAL A 156 -16.55 8.78 13.99
CA VAL A 156 -15.28 9.42 14.37
C VAL A 156 -14.73 10.18 13.17
N GLU A 157 -14.47 11.48 13.35
CA GLU A 157 -13.82 12.33 12.34
C GLU A 157 -12.40 11.83 12.02
N PRO A 158 -11.95 11.95 10.75
CA PRO A 158 -10.64 11.44 10.35
C PRO A 158 -9.51 12.15 11.09
N THR A 159 -8.67 11.39 11.81
CA THR A 159 -7.44 11.92 12.40
C THR A 159 -6.32 11.84 11.37
N VAL A 160 -5.73 12.98 11.00
CA VAL A 160 -4.57 13.03 10.10
C VAL A 160 -3.31 12.89 10.96
N SER A 161 -2.66 11.74 10.87
CA SER A 161 -1.42 11.41 11.57
C SER A 161 -0.24 11.57 10.63
N GLU A 162 0.66 12.52 10.88
CA GLU A 162 1.91 12.67 10.12
C GLU A 162 2.99 11.74 10.72
N VAL A 163 3.43 10.74 9.97
CA VAL A 163 4.53 9.84 10.38
C VAL A 163 5.75 10.17 9.55
N VAL A 164 6.72 10.84 10.16
CA VAL A 164 8.03 11.14 9.56
C VAL A 164 8.90 9.88 9.67
N LEU A 165 9.23 9.26 8.54
CA LEU A 165 10.26 8.23 8.49
C LEU A 165 11.64 8.92 8.60
N ASP A 166 12.29 8.77 9.75
CA ASP A 166 13.63 9.33 10.05
C ASP A 166 14.66 8.92 8.96
N PRO A 167 15.37 9.89 8.34
CA PRO A 167 16.34 9.63 7.27
C PRO A 167 17.56 8.77 7.66
N LYS A 168 17.81 8.49 8.94
CA LYS A 168 19.17 8.10 9.40
C LYS A 168 19.53 6.61 9.42
N SER A 169 18.81 5.72 8.73
CA SER A 169 19.28 4.32 8.55
C SER A 169 19.60 3.93 7.11
N VAL A 170 19.53 4.88 6.18
CA VAL A 170 20.14 4.73 4.85
C VAL A 170 21.30 5.70 4.81
N LEU A 171 22.53 5.19 4.71
CA LEU A 171 23.70 5.69 3.96
C LEU A 171 25.01 5.21 4.60
N PRO A 172 26.13 5.12 3.86
CA PRO A 172 26.33 4.92 2.43
C PRO A 172 27.15 3.62 2.18
N GLN A 173 27.31 3.06 0.97
CA GLN A 173 28.25 3.52 -0.04
C GLN A 173 28.00 2.81 -1.38
N ARG A 174 27.98 3.59 -2.48
CA ARG A 174 28.77 3.26 -3.65
C ARG A 174 29.38 4.53 -4.21
N SER A 175 30.69 4.67 -4.00
CA SER A 175 31.56 5.40 -4.91
C SER A 175 31.52 4.71 -6.27
N TYR A 176 31.25 5.46 -7.32
CA TYR A 176 31.70 5.08 -8.66
C TYR A 176 32.88 5.98 -9.00
N ALA A 177 33.98 5.33 -9.33
CA ALA A 177 35.13 5.91 -10.01
C ALA A 177 34.74 6.42 -11.40
#